data_AF-A0A6G3RKC6-F1
#
_entry.id   AF-A0A6G3RKC6-F1
#
_cell.length_a   1.000
_cell.length_b   1.000
_cell.length_c   1.000
_cell.angle_alpha   90.00
_cell.angle_beta   90.00
_cell.angle_gamma   90.00
#
_symmetry.space_group_name_H-M   'P 1'
#
loop_
_entity.id
_entity.type
_entity.pdbx_description
1 polymer ?
#
loop_
_entity_poly.entity_id
_entity_poly.type
_entity_poly.pdbx_seq_one_letter_code
_entity_poly.pdbx_strand_id
1 'polypeptide(L)'
;MPGFTHLHTVSGFSLRYGASHPERLAERAAERGMDALALTDRDTLAGTVRFAKAAAKAGVRPLFGAELAVGAPAPTRGEHRRAPVRGGAFIDESTPRVTFLARDGATGWAALCRLVTAAHRDGTAQGQGQGQ
;
A
#
# COMPACT_ATOMS: atom_id res chain seq x y z
N MET A 1 21.18 -13.55 -18.02
CA MET A 1 19.78 -13.92 -17.75
C MET A 1 18.97 -12.64 -17.72
N PRO A 2 17.74 -12.58 -18.23
CA PRO A 2 16.90 -11.40 -18.03
C PRO A 2 16.70 -11.17 -16.53
N GLY A 3 16.92 -9.94 -16.06
CA GLY A 3 16.72 -9.58 -14.67
C GLY A 3 15.24 -9.67 -14.29
N PHE A 4 14.96 -10.05 -13.04
CA PHE A 4 13.60 -10.06 -12.48
C PHE A 4 13.44 -8.89 -11.51
N THR A 5 12.32 -8.17 -11.59
CA THR A 5 11.99 -7.06 -10.70
C THR A 5 10.65 -7.34 -10.03
N HIS A 6 10.64 -7.34 -8.69
CA HIS A 6 9.38 -7.39 -7.95
C HIS A 6 8.68 -6.03 -8.05
N LEU A 7 7.46 -6.03 -8.62
CA LEU A 7 6.60 -4.86 -8.73
C LEU A 7 5.52 -4.79 -7.63
N HIS A 8 5.42 -5.85 -6.83
CA HIS A 8 4.54 -5.96 -5.67
C HIS A 8 5.38 -6.44 -4.50
N THR A 9 5.67 -5.54 -3.57
CA THR A 9 6.46 -5.85 -2.37
C THR A 9 5.96 -5.00 -1.21
N VAL A 10 5.79 -5.65 -0.08
CA VAL A 10 5.14 -5.09 1.11
C VAL A 10 6.17 -5.00 2.22
N SER A 11 6.31 -3.82 2.83
CA SER A 11 7.18 -3.61 3.99
C SER A 11 6.39 -3.63 5.29
N GLY A 12 7.10 -3.66 6.42
CA GLY A 12 6.52 -3.58 7.77
C GLY A 12 5.71 -2.32 8.07
N PHE A 13 5.67 -1.33 7.16
CA PHE A 13 4.74 -0.21 7.25
C PHE A 13 3.30 -0.59 6.85
N SER A 14 3.12 -1.74 6.19
CA SER A 14 1.82 -2.36 5.95
C SER A 14 1.38 -3.12 7.20
N LEU A 15 0.65 -2.45 8.07
CA LEU A 15 0.25 -2.98 9.39
C LEU A 15 -0.40 -4.36 9.24
N ARG A 16 0.14 -5.38 9.93
CA ARG A 16 -0.28 -6.80 9.89
C ARG A 16 0.02 -7.57 8.60
N TYR A 17 0.49 -6.92 7.54
CA TYR A 17 0.72 -7.57 6.24
C TYR A 17 2.18 -7.59 5.80
N GLY A 18 3.04 -6.74 6.37
CA GLY A 18 4.46 -6.73 6.07
C GLY A 18 5.34 -7.16 7.25
N ALA A 19 6.36 -7.96 6.95
CA ALA A 19 7.33 -8.46 7.94
C ALA A 19 8.74 -7.85 7.80
N SER A 20 9.08 -7.31 6.63
CA SER A 20 10.44 -6.81 6.34
C SER A 20 10.52 -5.30 6.38
N HIS A 21 11.59 -4.75 6.96
CA HIS A 21 11.87 -3.32 6.86
C HIS A 21 12.32 -2.92 5.44
N PRO A 22 12.04 -1.69 5.00
CA PRO A 22 12.47 -1.19 3.69
C PRO A 22 13.96 -1.35 3.41
N GLU A 23 14.83 -1.18 4.42
CA GLU A 23 16.27 -1.42 4.28
C GLU A 23 16.59 -2.85 3.88
N ARG A 24 15.98 -3.81 4.56
CA ARG A 24 16.27 -5.22 4.30
C ARG A 24 15.74 -5.63 2.93
N LEU A 25 14.62 -5.07 2.49
CA LEU A 25 14.10 -5.28 1.14
C LEU A 25 15.08 -4.77 0.07
N ALA A 26 15.61 -3.56 0.23
CA ALA A 26 16.59 -2.99 -0.69
C ALA A 26 17.91 -3.78 -0.72
N GLU A 27 18.44 -4.16 0.45
CA GLU A 27 19.64 -4.99 0.55
C GLU A 27 19.46 -6.34 -0.15
N ARG A 28 18.33 -7.02 0.07
CA ARG A 28 18.05 -8.31 -0.58
C ARG A 28 17.90 -8.18 -2.10
N ALA A 29 17.37 -7.06 -2.60
CA ALA A 29 17.30 -6.81 -4.04
C ALA A 29 18.71 -6.67 -4.63
N ALA A 30 19.60 -5.91 -3.98
CA ALA A 30 20.99 -5.77 -4.40
C ALA A 30 21.76 -7.10 -4.34
N GLU A 31 21.64 -7.85 -3.25
CA GLU A 31 22.25 -9.19 -3.09
C GLU A 31 21.84 -10.17 -4.20
N ARG A 32 20.64 -10.00 -4.77
CA ARG A 32 20.10 -10.83 -5.84
C ARG A 32 20.37 -10.27 -7.24
N GLY A 33 21.10 -9.16 -7.37
CA GLY A 33 21.41 -8.53 -8.64
C GLY A 33 20.21 -7.90 -9.33
N MET A 34 19.22 -7.41 -8.57
CA MET A 34 18.06 -6.71 -9.14
C MET A 34 18.37 -5.23 -9.36
N ASP A 35 18.12 -4.75 -10.59
CA ASP A 35 18.32 -3.33 -10.93
C ASP A 35 17.27 -2.40 -10.29
N ALA A 36 16.10 -2.96 -9.96
CA ALA A 36 14.97 -2.19 -9.43
C ALA A 36 14.13 -3.02 -8.46
N LEU A 37 13.41 -2.33 -7.58
CA LEU A 37 12.43 -2.91 -6.67
C LEU A 37 11.29 -1.91 -6.45
N ALA A 38 10.04 -2.38 -6.50
CA ALA A 38 8.89 -1.57 -6.11
C ALA A 38 8.57 -1.74 -4.63
N LEU A 39 8.17 -0.66 -3.97
CA LEU A 39 7.48 -0.72 -2.68
C LEU A 39 6.02 -0.35 -2.88
N THR A 40 5.12 -1.25 -2.49
CA THR A 40 3.67 -1.15 -2.66
C THR A 40 3.00 -1.51 -1.35
N ASP A 41 3.20 -0.67 -0.34
CA ASP A 41 2.62 -0.88 0.98
C ASP A 41 1.08 -0.79 0.93
N ARG A 42 0.43 -1.50 1.85
CA ARG A 42 -1.02 -1.61 1.93
C ARG A 42 -1.62 -0.36 2.54
N ASP A 43 -2.48 0.29 1.77
CA ASP A 43 -3.23 1.49 2.16
C ASP A 43 -2.33 2.60 2.73
N THR A 44 -1.05 2.64 2.40
CA THR A 44 -0.13 3.64 2.96
C THR A 44 1.07 3.89 2.07
N LEU A 45 1.67 5.06 2.26
CA LEU A 45 2.95 5.45 1.67
C LEU A 45 4.02 5.70 2.75
N ALA A 46 3.76 5.34 4.00
CA ALA A 46 4.62 5.67 5.15
C ALA A 46 6.05 5.10 5.02
N GLY A 47 6.22 3.94 4.38
CA GLY A 47 7.53 3.32 4.15
C GLY A 47 8.36 3.98 3.03
N THR A 48 7.75 4.82 2.19
CA THR A 48 8.34 5.27 0.92
C THR A 48 9.66 6.01 1.10
N VAL A 49 9.74 6.97 2.02
CA VAL A 49 10.96 7.79 2.20
C VAL A 49 12.12 6.93 2.71
N ARG A 50 11.83 6.01 3.62
CA ARG A 50 12.81 5.08 4.18
C ARG A 50 13.31 4.10 3.11
N PHE A 51 12.40 3.60 2.28
CA PHE A 51 12.72 2.78 1.12
C PHE A 51 13.57 3.51 0.09
N ALA A 52 13.21 4.75 -0.28
CA ALA A 52 13.93 5.55 -1.26
C ALA A 52 15.41 5.74 -0.85
N LYS A 53 15.64 6.08 0.42
CA LYS A 53 16.99 6.24 0.98
C LYS A 53 17.76 4.92 0.97
N ALA A 54 17.12 3.82 1.37
CA ALA A 54 17.75 2.51 1.41
C ALA A 54 18.11 1.98 0.01
N ALA A 55 17.18 2.10 -0.94
CA ALA A 55 17.37 1.67 -2.32
C ALA A 55 18.51 2.45 -2.99
N ALA A 56 18.55 3.79 -2.79
CA ALA A 56 19.64 4.62 -3.27
C ALA A 56 21.01 4.18 -2.68
N LYS A 57 21.08 3.88 -1.38
CA LYS A 57 22.30 3.37 -0.73
C LYS A 57 22.72 1.99 -1.28
N ALA A 58 21.76 1.14 -1.59
CA ALA A 58 21.99 -0.21 -2.09
C ALA A 58 22.26 -0.27 -3.62
N GLY A 59 22.17 0.86 -4.33
CA GLY A 59 22.32 0.89 -5.78
C GLY A 59 21.13 0.29 -6.55
N VAL A 60 19.97 0.17 -5.91
CA VAL A 60 18.74 -0.38 -6.51
C VAL A 60 17.81 0.78 -6.86
N ARG A 61 17.25 0.79 -8.08
CA ARG A 61 16.27 1.80 -8.48
C ARG A 61 14.95 1.59 -7.75
N PRO A 62 14.48 2.54 -6.92
CA PRO A 62 13.19 2.42 -6.27
C PRO A 62 12.05 2.72 -7.25
N LEU A 63 10.99 1.90 -7.19
CA LEU A 63 9.69 2.20 -7.79
C LEU A 63 8.67 2.42 -6.67
N PHE A 64 7.88 3.47 -6.75
CA PHE A 64 6.94 3.84 -5.69
C PHE A 64 5.52 3.46 -6.06
N GLY A 65 4.81 2.85 -5.13
CA GLY A 65 3.44 2.41 -5.33
C GLY A 65 2.69 2.21 -4.02
N ALA A 66 1.44 1.76 -4.14
CA ALA A 66 0.59 1.38 -3.02
C ALA A 66 -0.37 0.27 -3.46
N GLU A 67 -0.75 -0.59 -2.52
CA GLU A 67 -1.85 -1.54 -2.72
C GLU A 67 -3.10 -0.99 -2.03
N LEU A 68 -4.14 -0.69 -2.79
CA LEU A 68 -5.39 -0.11 -2.26
C LEU A 68 -6.56 -1.07 -2.47
N ALA A 69 -7.44 -1.15 -1.46
CA ALA A 69 -8.73 -1.81 -1.60
C ALA A 69 -9.64 -1.01 -2.54
N VAL A 70 -10.31 -1.71 -3.45
CA VAL A 70 -11.26 -1.11 -4.41
C VAL A 70 -12.63 -1.71 -4.13
N GLY A 71 -13.54 -0.88 -3.63
CA GLY A 71 -14.93 -1.31 -3.39
C GLY A 71 -15.59 -1.77 -4.69
N ALA A 72 -16.37 -2.85 -4.62
CA ALA A 72 -17.29 -3.19 -5.69
C ALA A 72 -18.35 -2.07 -5.85
N PRO A 73 -18.87 -1.81 -7.06
CA PRO A 73 -19.99 -0.89 -7.24
C PRO A 73 -21.17 -1.36 -6.37
N ALA A 74 -21.51 -0.55 -5.36
CA ALA A 74 -22.57 -0.67 -4.34
C ALA A 74 -22.83 -2.08 -3.76
N PRO A 75 -22.80 -2.26 -2.42
CA PRO A 75 -23.17 -3.54 -1.83
C PRO A 75 -24.62 -3.90 -2.19
N THR A 76 -24.88 -5.17 -2.50
CA THR A 76 -26.21 -5.76 -2.33
C THR A 76 -26.57 -5.62 -0.85
N ARG A 77 -27.47 -4.67 -0.56
CA ARG A 77 -28.02 -4.34 0.75
C ARG A 77 -28.24 -5.60 1.60
N GLY A 78 -27.48 -5.81 2.68
CA GLY A 78 -27.70 -7.00 3.52
C GLY A 78 -26.79 -7.21 4.73
N GLU A 79 -25.49 -6.95 4.67
CA GLU A 79 -24.60 -7.35 5.77
C GLU A 79 -24.25 -6.19 6.69
N HIS A 80 -25.15 -5.90 7.65
CA HIS A 80 -24.79 -5.09 8.82
C HIS A 80 -23.81 -5.89 9.70
N ARG A 81 -22.52 -5.78 9.40
CA ARG A 81 -21.44 -6.41 10.17
C ARG A 81 -21.37 -5.73 11.54
N ARG A 82 -21.45 -6.51 12.62
CA ARG A 82 -21.42 -5.99 14.00
C ARG A 82 -20.17 -5.11 14.21
N ALA A 83 -20.37 -3.93 14.78
CA ALA A 83 -19.28 -3.02 15.12
C ALA A 83 -18.28 -3.71 16.07
N PRO A 84 -16.96 -3.59 15.86
CA PRO A 84 -15.96 -4.11 16.79
C PRO A 84 -16.17 -3.58 18.21
N VAL A 85 -15.99 -4.44 19.20
CA VAL A 85 -16.26 -4.18 20.63
C VAL A 85 -15.53 -2.94 21.19
N ARG A 86 -14.50 -2.44 20.50
CA ARG A 86 -13.70 -1.26 20.87
C ARG A 86 -13.72 -0.12 19.84
N GLY A 87 -14.79 0.02 19.07
CA GLY A 87 -14.93 1.16 18.13
C GLY A 87 -13.92 1.16 16.99
N GLY A 88 -13.43 -0.02 16.59
CA GLY A 88 -12.58 -0.17 15.41
C GLY A 88 -13.40 -0.10 14.13
N ALA A 89 -12.79 0.34 13.02
CA ALA A 89 -13.39 0.15 11.71
C ALA A 89 -13.33 -1.33 11.32
N PHE A 90 -14.42 -1.85 10.77
CA PHE A 90 -14.40 -3.17 10.16
C PHE A 90 -13.57 -3.10 8.86
N ILE A 91 -12.49 -3.88 8.76
CA ILE A 91 -11.73 -4.00 7.51
C ILE A 91 -12.27 -5.23 6.78
N ASP A 92 -12.92 -5.02 5.64
CA ASP A 92 -13.34 -6.10 4.77
C ASP A 92 -12.16 -6.63 3.95
N GLU A 93 -11.55 -7.71 4.42
CA GLU A 93 -10.45 -8.40 3.74
C GLU A 93 -10.87 -9.08 2.43
N SER A 94 -12.16 -9.23 2.15
CA SER A 94 -12.65 -9.78 0.88
C SER A 94 -12.68 -8.76 -0.26
N THR A 95 -12.50 -7.47 0.05
CA THR A 95 -12.47 -6.40 -0.95
C THR A 95 -11.29 -6.63 -1.90
N PRO A 96 -11.52 -6.66 -3.23
CA PRO A 96 -10.42 -6.80 -4.19
C PRO A 96 -9.44 -5.63 -4.06
N ARG A 97 -8.16 -5.91 -4.27
CA ARG A 97 -7.09 -4.93 -4.14
C ARG A 97 -6.39 -4.70 -5.47
N VAL A 98 -5.98 -3.46 -5.69
CA VAL A 98 -5.25 -3.06 -6.89
C VAL A 98 -3.90 -2.47 -6.48
N THR A 99 -2.85 -2.92 -7.14
CA THR A 99 -1.50 -2.36 -7.03
C THR A 99 -1.34 -1.18 -7.97
N PHE A 100 -1.07 -0.01 -7.42
CA PHE A 100 -0.79 1.22 -8.16
C PHE A 100 0.70 1.51 -8.14
N LEU A 101 1.26 1.91 -9.29
CA LEU A 101 2.64 2.37 -9.42
C LEU A 101 2.67 3.81 -9.93
N ALA A 102 3.42 4.66 -9.26
CA ALA A 102 3.66 6.02 -9.71
C ALA A 102 4.58 6.00 -10.95
N ARG A 103 4.12 6.67 -12.00
CA ARG A 103 4.85 6.89 -13.25
C ARG A 103 5.05 8.39 -13.47
N ASP A 104 5.92 8.77 -14.39
CA ASP A 104 6.05 10.17 -14.82
C ASP A 104 6.44 11.13 -13.67
N GLY A 105 7.33 10.65 -12.79
CA GLY A 105 7.97 11.44 -11.74
C GLY A 105 6.99 12.06 -10.74
N ALA A 106 7.13 13.38 -10.52
CA ALA A 106 6.36 14.11 -9.53
C ALA A 106 4.85 14.08 -9.80
N THR A 107 4.43 14.02 -11.06
CA THR A 107 3.01 14.04 -11.43
C THR A 107 2.31 12.76 -11.00
N GLY A 108 2.85 11.59 -11.34
CA GLY A 108 2.26 10.32 -10.91
C GLY A 108 2.43 10.06 -9.42
N TRP A 109 3.52 10.56 -8.80
CA TRP A 109 3.65 10.55 -7.34
C TRP A 109 2.52 11.35 -6.67
N ALA A 110 2.25 12.58 -7.16
CA ALA A 110 1.16 13.39 -6.63
C ALA A 110 -0.22 12.75 -6.85
N ALA A 111 -0.43 12.08 -7.98
CA ALA A 111 -1.66 11.32 -8.23
C ALA A 111 -1.81 10.14 -7.27
N LEU A 112 -0.74 9.38 -7.03
CA LEU A 112 -0.73 8.28 -6.06
C LEU A 112 -1.04 8.77 -4.65
N CYS A 113 -0.41 9.87 -4.21
CA CYS A 113 -0.71 10.50 -2.91
C CYS A 113 -2.20 10.86 -2.79
N ARG A 114 -2.78 11.48 -3.84
CA ARG A 114 -4.21 11.82 -3.86
C ARG A 114 -5.11 10.59 -3.77
N LEU A 115 -4.78 9.51 -4.46
CA LEU A 115 -5.53 8.24 -4.39
C LEU A 115 -5.51 7.66 -2.97
N VAL A 116 -4.33 7.60 -2.34
CA VAL A 116 -4.22 7.12 -0.95
C VAL A 116 -5.01 8.02 -0.01
N THR A 117 -4.93 9.35 -0.15
CA THR A 117 -5.72 10.29 0.66
C THR A 117 -7.23 10.07 0.46
N ALA A 118 -7.71 9.92 -0.77
CA ALA A 118 -9.13 9.69 -1.05
C ALA A 118 -9.63 8.40 -0.38
N ALA A 119 -8.88 7.31 -0.49
CA ALA A 119 -9.23 6.03 0.13
C ALA A 119 -9.39 6.12 1.66
N HIS A 120 -8.59 6.96 2.33
CA HIS A 120 -8.73 7.18 3.78
C HIS A 120 -9.95 8.03 4.14
N ARG A 121 -10.35 8.98 3.30
CA ARG A 121 -11.54 9.81 3.56
C ARG A 121 -12.80 8.96 3.53
N ASP A 122 -12.93 8.08 2.54
CA ASP A 122 -14.11 7.22 2.39
C ASP A 122 -14.20 6.16 3.49
N GLY A 123 -13.05 5.63 3.96
CA GLY A 123 -12.99 4.71 5.10
C GLY A 123 -13.41 5.34 6.44
N THR A 124 -13.22 6.65 6.62
CA THR A 124 -13.67 7.34 7.84
C THR A 124 -15.17 7.65 7.86
N ALA A 125 -15.79 7.85 6.71
CA ALA A 125 -17.22 8.18 6.61
C ALA A 125 -18.14 6.99 6.94
N GLN A 126 -17.69 5.75 6.69
CA GLN A 126 -18.46 4.54 7.00
C GLN A 126 -18.53 4.22 8.51
N GLY A 127 -17.75 4.89 9.36
CA GLY A 127 -17.73 4.68 10.81
C GLY A 127 -18.67 5.56 11.65
N GLN A 128 -19.35 6.55 11.06
CA GLN A 128 -20.11 7.59 11.81
C GLN A 128 -21.64 7.48 11.74
N GLY A 129 -22.20 6.38 11.26
CA GLY A 129 -23.65 6.23 11.10
C GLY A 129 -24.24 5.04 11.84
N GLN A 130 -24.42 5.13 13.16
CA GLN A 130 -25.51 4.48 13.92
C GLN A 130 -25.35 4.76 15.43
N GLY A 131 -26.02 5.80 15.89
CA GLY A 131 -26.18 6.16 17.29
C GLY A 131 -27.39 7.07 17.43
N GLN A 132 -28.58 6.46 17.35
CA GLN A 132 -29.84 6.98 17.89
C GLN A 132 -30.57 5.81 18.53
#